data_AF-A0AAV7D0A5-F1
#
_entry.id   AF-A0AAV7D0A5-F1
#
_cell.length_a   1.000
_cell.length_b   1.000
_cell.length_c   1.000
_cell.angle_alpha   90.00
_cell.angle_beta   90.00
_cell.angle_gamma   90.00
#
_symmetry.space_group_name_H-M   'P 1'
#
loop_
_entity.id
_entity.type
_entity.pdbx_description
1 polymer ?
#
loop_
_entity_poly.entity_id
_entity_poly.type
_entity_poly.pdbx_seq_one_letter_code
_entity_poly.pdbx_strand_id
1 'polypeptide(L)'
;MEVLKSSGYLTTFSMLTLTCIPFLVSIATFGVYFLIDESNILTASKVFTTISLFNILRLPLFDLPTVISSVVQTRVSLNRLQHFLCGEELDPENIETNYKGNHAVGFLGASFQWETHGSSILKDIHIKIPEGSLVAVVGQVGSGKSSLLSAILGEMNKLEGTIQRKGSVAYVSQQAWIQNALFQENILFGQSMNKTFYERVLEACALQPDLELLPHGDQTEIGERVRDTSYTQV
;
A
#
# COMPACT_ATOMS: atom_id res chain seq x y z
N MET A 1 6.19 20.59 -22.31
CA MET A 1 7.23 20.65 -23.37
C MET A 1 8.48 21.41 -22.91
N GLU A 2 8.36 22.50 -22.15
CA GLU A 2 9.50 23.29 -21.64
C GLU A 2 10.38 22.52 -20.64
N VAL A 3 9.79 21.74 -19.73
CA VAL A 3 10.54 20.90 -18.77
C VAL A 3 11.40 19.85 -19.47
N LEU A 4 10.87 19.22 -20.52
CA LEU A 4 11.61 18.26 -21.35
C LEU A 4 12.78 18.92 -22.08
N LYS A 5 12.59 20.14 -22.62
CA LYS A 5 13.66 20.92 -23.25
C LYS A 5 14.73 21.32 -22.24
N SER A 6 14.34 21.82 -21.06
CA SER A 6 15.25 22.18 -19.98
C SER A 6 16.08 20.99 -19.48
N SER A 7 15.44 19.84 -19.27
CA SER A 7 16.13 18.58 -18.95
C SER A 7 17.11 18.15 -20.06
N GLY A 8 16.72 18.31 -21.33
CA GLY A 8 17.59 18.05 -22.48
C GLY A 8 18.85 18.93 -22.50
N TYR A 9 18.72 20.23 -22.22
CA TYR A 9 19.86 21.15 -22.12
C TYR A 9 20.79 20.77 -20.97
N LEU A 10 20.23 20.45 -19.80
CA LEU A 10 21.01 20.05 -18.63
C LEU A 10 21.79 18.75 -18.87
N THR A 11 21.16 17.78 -19.54
CA THR A 11 21.78 16.50 -19.89
C THR A 11 22.93 16.70 -20.87
N THR A 12 22.72 17.52 -21.92
CA THR A 12 23.76 17.83 -22.91
C THR A 12 24.94 18.55 -22.27
N PHE A 13 24.68 19.50 -21.38
CA PHE A 13 25.73 20.20 -20.63
C PHE A 13 26.52 19.25 -19.72
N SER A 14 25.85 18.34 -19.03
CA SER A 14 26.49 17.31 -18.19
C SER A 14 27.39 16.35 -19.00
N MET A 15 26.98 15.98 -20.22
CA MET A 15 27.81 15.16 -21.12
C MET A 15 29.03 15.92 -21.65
N LEU A 16 28.88 17.23 -21.90
CA LEU A 16 29.98 18.10 -22.31
C LEU A 16 31.03 18.20 -21.20
N THR A 17 30.62 18.49 -19.96
CA THR A 17 31.54 18.58 -18.83
C THR A 17 32.29 17.27 -18.64
N LEU A 18 31.58 16.14 -18.69
CA LEU A 18 32.18 14.82 -18.60
C LEU A 18 33.30 14.64 -19.65
N THR A 19 33.09 15.10 -20.89
CA THR A 19 34.05 14.93 -22.00
C THR A 19 35.22 15.92 -21.96
N CYS A 20 35.00 17.16 -21.53
CA CYS A 20 36.04 18.20 -21.54
C CYS A 20 36.94 18.20 -20.30
N ILE A 21 36.46 17.73 -19.14
CA ILE A 21 37.21 17.76 -17.87
C ILE A 21 38.60 17.11 -17.97
N PRO A 22 38.79 15.89 -18.54
CA PRO A 22 40.11 15.26 -18.60
C PRO A 22 41.14 16.08 -19.39
N PHE A 23 40.71 16.73 -20.48
CA PHE A 23 41.58 17.58 -21.29
C PHE A 23 41.98 18.84 -20.52
N LEU A 24 41.01 19.52 -19.89
CA LEU A 24 41.27 20.73 -19.12
C LEU A 24 42.19 20.46 -17.92
N VAL A 25 41.94 19.39 -17.17
CA VAL A 25 42.76 18.98 -16.03
C VAL A 25 44.18 18.60 -16.48
N SER A 26 44.32 17.91 -17.61
CA SER A 26 45.63 17.55 -18.17
C SER A 26 46.43 18.79 -18.59
N ILE A 27 45.81 19.73 -19.31
CA ILE A 27 46.46 20.99 -19.72
C ILE A 27 46.90 21.80 -18.49
N ALA A 28 46.04 21.95 -17.50
CA ALA A 28 46.37 22.66 -16.27
C ALA A 28 47.51 21.98 -15.50
N THR A 29 47.47 20.65 -15.36
CA THR A 29 48.48 19.88 -14.62
C THR A 29 49.85 19.96 -15.29
N PHE A 30 49.92 19.73 -16.61
CA PHE A 30 51.18 19.80 -17.34
C PHE A 30 51.70 21.24 -17.48
N GLY A 31 50.79 22.21 -17.64
CA GLY A 31 51.14 23.63 -17.66
C GLY A 31 51.78 24.09 -16.36
N VAL A 32 51.18 23.76 -15.21
CA VAL A 32 51.75 24.06 -13.89
C VAL A 32 53.06 23.31 -13.68
N TYR A 33 53.13 22.03 -14.04
CA TYR A 33 54.34 21.21 -13.92
C TYR A 33 55.52 21.81 -14.70
N PHE A 34 55.27 22.36 -15.90
CA PHE A 34 56.29 23.03 -16.70
C PHE A 34 56.70 24.40 -16.13
N LEU A 35 55.76 25.15 -15.55
CA LEU A 35 56.01 26.51 -15.03
C LEU A 35 56.71 26.54 -13.67
N ILE A 36 56.66 25.46 -12.87
CA ILE A 36 57.22 25.44 -11.51
C ILE A 36 58.74 25.32 -11.49
N ASP A 37 59.33 24.54 -12.41
CA ASP A 37 60.79 24.30 -12.43
C ASP A 37 61.25 24.01 -13.86
N GLU A 38 62.27 24.73 -14.32
CA GLU A 38 62.87 24.54 -15.66
C GLU A 38 63.56 23.17 -15.80
N SER A 39 63.87 22.49 -14.69
CA SER A 39 64.45 21.15 -14.69
C SER A 39 63.42 20.02 -14.96
N ASN A 40 62.13 20.35 -14.99
CA ASN A 40 61.06 19.38 -15.18
C ASN A 40 60.93 18.90 -16.64
N ILE A 41 61.41 17.68 -16.90
CA ILE A 41 61.26 17.04 -18.22
C ILE A 41 59.94 16.26 -18.29
N LEU A 42 59.10 16.61 -19.27
CA LEU A 42 57.84 15.93 -19.57
C LEU A 42 58.09 14.71 -20.48
N THR A 43 58.36 13.55 -19.89
CA THR A 43 58.54 12.30 -20.63
C THR A 43 57.20 11.71 -21.06
N ALA A 44 57.15 11.02 -22.20
CA ALA A 44 55.97 10.30 -22.68
C ALA A 44 55.35 9.38 -21.61
N SER A 45 56.18 8.69 -20.82
CA SER A 45 55.71 7.82 -19.72
C SER A 45 54.90 8.60 -18.67
N LYS A 46 55.35 9.79 -18.25
CA LYS A 46 54.62 10.65 -17.29
C LYS A 46 53.31 11.16 -17.87
N VAL A 47 53.30 11.52 -19.16
CA VAL A 47 52.09 12.03 -19.83
C VAL A 47 51.02 10.94 -19.96
N PHE A 48 51.39 9.78 -20.51
CA PHE A 48 50.44 8.69 -20.72
C PHE A 48 49.90 8.13 -19.40
N THR A 49 50.77 7.94 -18.39
CA THR A 49 50.32 7.46 -17.07
C THR A 49 49.36 8.43 -16.38
N THR A 50 49.63 9.74 -16.45
CA THR A 50 48.77 10.79 -15.85
C THR A 50 47.41 10.88 -16.56
N ILE A 51 47.39 10.87 -17.89
CA ILE A 51 46.13 10.85 -18.67
C ILE A 51 45.30 9.60 -18.37
N SER A 52 45.94 8.43 -18.28
CA SER A 52 45.27 7.20 -17.89
C SER A 52 44.64 7.30 -16.49
N LEU A 53 45.36 7.89 -15.52
CA LEU A 53 44.86 8.10 -14.16
C LEU A 53 43.64 9.04 -14.12
N PHE A 54 43.69 10.16 -14.87
CA PHE A 54 42.55 11.09 -14.97
C PHE A 54 41.32 10.45 -15.62
N ASN A 55 41.52 9.60 -16.64
CA ASN A 55 40.42 8.88 -17.28
C ASN A 55 39.75 7.86 -16.34
N ILE A 56 40.51 7.23 -15.43
CA ILE A 56 39.95 6.34 -14.40
C ILE A 56 39.17 7.15 -13.35
N LEU A 57 39.69 8.30 -12.91
CA LEU A 57 39.06 9.14 -11.88
C LEU A 57 37.76 9.83 -12.36
N ARG A 58 37.57 9.96 -13.67
CA ARG A 58 36.43 10.63 -14.31
C ARG A 58 35.08 10.05 -13.90
N LEU A 59 34.93 8.72 -13.92
CA LEU A 59 33.64 8.07 -13.65
C LEU A 59 33.21 8.23 -12.19
N PRO A 60 34.06 7.93 -11.17
CA PRO A 60 33.71 8.16 -9.77
C PRO A 60 33.29 9.60 -9.45
N LEU A 61 33.96 10.61 -10.04
CA LEU A 61 33.62 12.02 -9.82
C LEU A 61 32.27 12.41 -10.42
N PHE A 62 31.88 11.78 -11.54
CA PHE A 62 30.61 12.03 -12.19
C PHE A 62 29.43 11.36 -11.47
N ASP A 63 29.65 10.17 -10.90
CA ASP A 63 28.62 9.44 -10.16
C ASP A 63 28.41 9.96 -8.73
N LEU A 64 29.39 10.66 -8.15
CA LEU A 64 29.31 11.15 -6.77
C LEU A 64 28.05 12.02 -6.49
N PRO A 65 27.68 13.01 -7.33
CA PRO A 65 26.47 13.79 -7.12
C PRO A 65 25.17 12.98 -7.22
N THR A 66 25.13 11.94 -8.07
CA THR A 66 23.96 11.07 -8.20
C THR A 66 23.81 10.18 -6.97
N VAL A 67 24.92 9.71 -6.40
CA VAL A 67 24.95 9.00 -5.12
C VAL A 67 24.47 9.90 -3.98
N ILE A 68 24.94 11.16 -3.89
CA ILE A 68 24.46 12.12 -2.88
C ILE A 68 22.96 12.32 -2.98
N SER A 69 22.46 12.56 -4.20
CA SER A 69 21.03 12.74 -4.46
C SER A 69 20.23 11.50 -4.07
N SER A 70 20.75 10.32 -4.40
CA SER A 70 20.13 9.03 -4.06
C SER A 70 20.07 8.83 -2.54
N VAL A 71 21.13 9.17 -1.79
CA VAL A 71 21.13 9.11 -0.31
C VAL A 71 20.06 10.02 0.28
N VAL A 72 19.90 11.24 -0.24
CA VAL A 72 18.85 12.17 0.21
C VAL A 72 17.45 11.59 -0.06
N GLN A 73 17.21 11.06 -1.26
CA GLN A 73 15.91 10.45 -1.62
C GLN A 73 15.62 9.19 -0.81
N THR A 74 16.62 8.36 -0.55
CA THR A 74 16.52 7.18 0.30
C THR A 74 16.15 7.59 1.72
N ARG A 75 16.76 8.64 2.28
CA ARG A 75 16.43 9.12 3.63
C ARG A 75 14.97 9.56 3.74
N VAL A 76 14.45 10.29 2.76
CA VAL A 76 13.04 10.70 2.73
C VAL A 76 12.11 9.49 2.61
N SER A 77 12.45 8.54 1.74
CA SER A 77 11.69 7.31 1.56
C SER A 77 11.68 6.44 2.83
N LEU A 78 12.82 6.31 3.50
CA LEU A 78 12.95 5.59 4.77
C LEU A 78 12.12 6.23 5.87
N ASN A 79 12.08 7.56 5.95
CA ASN A 79 11.24 8.26 6.91
C ASN A 79 9.75 7.93 6.70
N ARG A 80 9.28 7.96 5.44
CA ARG A 80 7.90 7.60 5.09
C ARG A 80 7.59 6.14 5.43
N LEU A 81 8.51 5.22 5.14
CA LEU A 81 8.37 3.81 5.48
C LEU A 81 8.32 3.60 7.00
N GLN A 82 9.20 4.26 7.75
CA GLN A 82 9.22 4.19 9.20
C GLN A 82 7.90 4.71 9.80
N HIS A 83 7.39 5.84 9.32
CA HIS A 83 6.11 6.38 9.78
C HIS A 83 4.95 5.41 9.50
N PHE A 84 4.93 4.75 8.35
CA PHE A 84 3.90 3.76 8.02
C PHE A 84 4.00 2.50 8.88
N LEU A 85 5.21 1.92 9.00
CA LEU A 85 5.45 0.67 9.72
C LEU A 85 5.34 0.81 11.25
N CYS A 86 5.54 2.02 11.78
CA CYS A 86 5.36 2.32 13.20
C CYS A 86 4.01 3.00 13.47
N GLY A 87 3.05 2.89 12.55
CA GLY A 87 1.68 3.35 12.76
C GLY A 87 1.00 2.58 13.90
N GLU A 88 -0.04 3.18 14.47
CA GLU A 88 -0.87 2.50 15.47
C GLU A 88 -1.62 1.33 14.82
N GLU A 89 -1.58 0.17 15.46
CA GLU A 89 -2.31 -1.02 15.05
C GLU A 89 -3.42 -1.32 16.06
N LEU A 90 -4.52 -1.90 15.57
CA LEU A 90 -5.60 -2.36 16.44
C LEU A 90 -5.16 -3.63 17.17
N ASP A 91 -5.30 -3.64 18.50
CA ASP A 91 -4.97 -4.80 19.31
C ASP A 91 -5.97 -5.96 19.04
N PRO A 92 -5.50 -7.11 18.53
CA PRO A 92 -6.35 -8.28 18.29
C PRO A 92 -6.99 -8.85 19.56
N GLU A 93 -6.39 -8.60 20.74
CA GLU A 93 -6.94 -9.02 22.04
C GLU A 93 -8.08 -8.13 22.52
N ASN A 94 -8.45 -7.09 21.77
CA ASN A 94 -9.60 -6.26 22.09
C ASN A 94 -10.92 -7.04 22.16
N ILE A 95 -11.01 -8.19 21.48
CA ILE A 95 -12.17 -9.08 21.48
C ILE A 95 -11.84 -10.42 22.13
N GLU A 96 -12.66 -10.81 23.12
CA GLU A 96 -12.62 -12.14 23.69
C GLU A 96 -13.28 -13.15 22.72
N THR A 97 -12.48 -13.75 21.84
CA THR A 97 -12.94 -14.70 20.80
C THR A 97 -13.06 -16.16 21.30
N ASN A 98 -12.45 -16.47 22.44
CA ASN A 98 -12.47 -17.80 23.06
C ASN A 98 -13.58 -17.97 24.11
N TYR A 99 -14.60 -17.10 24.06
CA TYR A 99 -15.71 -17.12 24.99
C TYR A 99 -16.53 -18.41 24.87
N LYS A 100 -16.74 -19.11 26.01
CA LYS A 100 -17.45 -20.40 26.09
C LYS A 100 -18.84 -20.33 26.73
N GLY A 101 -19.38 -19.13 26.95
CA GLY A 101 -20.70 -19.01 27.57
C GLY A 101 -21.85 -19.19 26.59
N ASN A 102 -23.00 -18.62 26.93
CA ASN A 102 -24.31 -18.92 26.34
C ASN A 102 -24.80 -17.90 25.28
N HIS A 103 -23.91 -17.08 24.74
CA HIS A 103 -24.25 -16.07 23.74
C HIS A 103 -23.21 -16.04 22.62
N ALA A 104 -23.66 -15.70 21.42
CA ALA A 104 -22.81 -15.58 20.24
C ALA A 104 -22.00 -14.27 20.26
N VAL A 105 -22.63 -13.17 20.68
CA VAL A 105 -22.01 -11.84 20.82
C VAL A 105 -22.49 -11.20 22.12
N GLY A 106 -21.57 -10.63 22.89
CA GLY A 106 -21.85 -9.96 24.15
C GLY A 106 -21.06 -8.67 24.31
N PHE A 107 -21.73 -7.62 24.73
CA PHE A 107 -21.14 -6.34 25.15
C PHE A 107 -21.44 -6.14 26.64
N LEU A 108 -20.41 -5.85 27.43
CA LEU A 108 -20.49 -5.67 28.87
C LEU A 108 -19.91 -4.30 29.23
N GLY A 109 -20.77 -3.27 29.24
CA GLY A 109 -20.40 -1.89 29.59
C GLY A 109 -19.32 -1.34 28.66
N ALA A 110 -19.41 -1.68 27.37
CA ALA A 110 -18.33 -1.44 26.43
C ALA A 110 -18.52 -0.13 25.66
N SER A 111 -17.46 0.67 25.62
CA SER A 111 -17.42 1.95 24.89
C SER A 111 -16.32 1.93 23.83
N PHE A 112 -16.62 2.48 22.64
CA PHE A 112 -15.71 2.45 21.47
C PHE A 112 -15.58 3.82 20.80
N GLN A 113 -14.43 4.01 20.14
CA GLN A 113 -14.09 5.16 19.32
C GLN A 113 -13.35 4.73 18.04
N TRP A 114 -13.37 5.57 17.00
CA TRP A 114 -12.57 5.35 15.79
C TRP A 114 -11.14 5.84 15.96
N GLU A 115 -10.98 7.08 16.40
CA GLU A 115 -9.68 7.73 16.56
C GLU A 115 -9.22 7.66 18.00
N THR A 116 -7.91 7.51 18.21
CA THR A 116 -7.25 7.45 19.53
C THR A 116 -7.55 8.69 20.39
N HIS A 117 -7.75 9.84 19.76
CA HIS A 117 -8.10 11.11 20.40
C HIS A 117 -9.51 11.62 20.04
N GLY A 118 -10.41 10.71 19.67
CA GLY A 118 -11.78 11.03 19.26
C GLY A 118 -12.78 11.11 20.41
N SER A 119 -14.03 11.42 20.05
CA SER A 119 -15.16 11.20 20.95
C SER A 119 -15.66 9.77 20.84
N SER A 120 -16.04 9.20 21.98
CA SER A 120 -16.68 7.89 22.00
C SER A 120 -18.03 7.94 21.26
N ILE A 121 -18.19 7.07 20.27
CA ILE A 121 -19.39 6.97 19.43
C ILE A 121 -20.38 5.99 20.04
N LEU A 122 -19.85 4.85 20.48
CA LEU A 122 -20.60 3.82 21.18
C LEU A 122 -20.26 3.94 22.66
N LYS A 123 -21.26 4.15 23.51
CA LYS A 123 -21.09 4.38 24.95
C LYS A 123 -21.90 3.37 25.73
N ASP A 124 -21.24 2.73 26.69
CA ASP A 124 -21.86 1.88 27.70
C ASP A 124 -22.83 0.83 27.12
N ILE A 125 -22.36 0.07 26.13
CA ILE A 125 -23.20 -0.92 25.47
C ILE A 125 -23.32 -2.18 26.34
N HIS A 126 -24.58 -2.54 26.64
CA HIS A 126 -24.96 -3.77 27.34
C HIS A 126 -25.91 -4.61 26.49
N ILE A 127 -25.35 -5.50 25.67
CA ILE A 127 -26.12 -6.33 24.73
C ILE A 127 -25.65 -7.78 24.84
N LYS A 128 -26.57 -8.75 24.83
CA LYS A 128 -26.24 -10.18 24.71
C LYS A 128 -27.12 -10.80 23.64
N ILE A 129 -26.49 -11.34 22.59
CA ILE A 129 -27.16 -11.99 21.46
C ILE A 129 -27.03 -13.51 21.61
N PRO A 130 -28.14 -14.24 21.85
CA PRO A 130 -28.12 -15.69 21.98
C PRO A 130 -27.68 -16.40 20.69
N GLU A 131 -27.11 -17.59 20.84
CA GLU A 131 -26.80 -18.46 19.70
C GLU A 131 -28.06 -18.88 18.94
N GLY A 132 -27.97 -18.95 17.61
CA GLY A 132 -29.09 -19.35 16.74
C GLY A 132 -30.23 -18.32 16.63
N SER A 133 -30.00 -17.08 17.04
CA SER A 133 -30.99 -16.01 16.95
C SER A 133 -30.83 -15.15 15.69
N LEU A 134 -31.95 -14.68 15.14
CA LEU A 134 -31.99 -13.66 14.09
C LEU A 134 -32.30 -12.31 14.74
N VAL A 135 -31.36 -11.37 14.67
CA VAL A 135 -31.45 -10.06 15.34
C VAL A 135 -31.39 -8.93 14.32
N ALA A 136 -32.26 -7.94 14.48
CA ALA A 136 -32.26 -6.71 13.68
C ALA A 136 -31.83 -5.51 14.51
N VAL A 137 -30.99 -4.64 13.93
CA VAL A 137 -30.55 -3.38 14.55
C VAL A 137 -31.19 -2.22 13.78
N VAL A 138 -31.98 -1.40 14.47
CA VAL A 138 -32.70 -0.26 13.88
C VAL A 138 -32.34 1.05 14.60
N GLY A 139 -32.42 2.17 13.88
CA GLY A 139 -32.11 3.49 14.43
C GLY A 139 -31.89 4.54 13.35
N GLN A 140 -31.89 5.81 13.75
CA GLN A 140 -31.70 6.95 12.85
C GLN A 140 -30.37 6.91 12.09
N VAL A 141 -30.28 7.62 10.96
CA VAL A 141 -29.01 7.76 10.22
C VAL A 141 -27.97 8.39 11.14
N GLY A 142 -26.74 7.85 11.15
CA GLY A 142 -25.67 8.32 12.03
C GLY A 142 -25.74 7.81 13.48
N SER A 143 -26.72 6.96 13.84
CA SER A 143 -26.85 6.44 15.23
C SER A 143 -25.80 5.39 15.64
N GLY A 144 -24.73 5.19 14.87
CA GLY A 144 -23.67 4.23 15.20
C GLY A 144 -23.95 2.76 14.84
N LYS A 145 -24.94 2.44 13.99
CA LYS A 145 -25.25 1.04 13.60
C LYS A 145 -24.07 0.34 12.92
N SER A 146 -23.46 0.97 11.92
CA SER A 146 -22.29 0.42 11.23
C SER A 146 -21.09 0.34 12.18
N SER A 147 -20.94 1.30 13.08
CA SER A 147 -19.95 1.25 14.17
C SER A 147 -20.17 0.07 15.10
N LEU A 148 -21.42 -0.26 15.45
CA LEU A 148 -21.71 -1.44 16.26
C LEU A 148 -21.22 -2.73 15.58
N LEU A 149 -21.44 -2.88 14.27
CA LEU A 149 -20.93 -4.02 13.51
C LEU A 149 -19.39 -4.02 13.47
N SER A 150 -18.77 -2.86 13.26
CA SER A 150 -17.31 -2.70 13.24
C SER A 150 -16.67 -3.04 14.60
N ALA A 151 -17.34 -2.70 15.70
CA ALA A 151 -16.93 -3.10 17.05
C ALA A 151 -17.00 -4.63 17.24
N ILE A 152 -17.99 -5.33 16.66
CA ILE A 152 -18.07 -6.80 16.66
C ILE A 152 -16.91 -7.43 15.87
N LEU A 153 -16.46 -6.77 14.79
CA LEU A 153 -15.32 -7.22 13.97
C LEU A 153 -13.96 -6.94 14.62
N GLY A 154 -13.90 -6.00 15.55
CA GLY A 154 -12.64 -5.57 16.18
C GLY A 154 -11.95 -4.45 15.43
N GLU A 155 -12.67 -3.75 14.57
CA GLU A 155 -12.16 -2.65 13.74
C GLU A 155 -12.23 -1.29 14.45
N MET A 156 -12.68 -1.25 15.70
CA MET A 156 -12.77 -0.04 16.52
C MET A 156 -11.91 -0.13 17.78
N ASN A 157 -11.40 1.01 18.23
CA ASN A 157 -10.68 1.13 19.48
C ASN A 157 -11.64 1.01 20.66
N LYS A 158 -11.42 0.00 21.51
CA LYS A 158 -12.16 -0.22 22.76
C LYS A 158 -11.56 0.65 23.87
N LEU A 159 -12.38 1.47 24.51
CA LEU A 159 -11.98 2.32 25.64
C LEU A 159 -12.11 1.59 26.97
N GLU A 160 -13.25 0.93 27.15
CA GLU A 160 -13.63 0.26 28.40
C GLU A 160 -14.58 -0.90 28.11
N GLY A 161 -14.81 -1.72 29.13
CA GLY A 161 -15.69 -2.87 29.07
C GLY A 161 -15.12 -4.05 28.29
N THR A 162 -16.00 -5.00 27.97
CA THR A 162 -15.62 -6.25 27.31
C THR A 162 -16.57 -6.57 26.17
N ILE A 163 -16.00 -7.03 25.06
CA ILE A 163 -16.74 -7.63 23.96
C ILE A 163 -16.34 -9.10 23.83
N GLN A 164 -17.35 -9.96 23.75
CA GLN A 164 -17.24 -11.41 23.72
C GLN A 164 -17.86 -11.91 22.43
N ARG A 165 -17.14 -12.78 21.71
CA ARG A 165 -17.58 -13.32 20.42
C ARG A 165 -17.26 -14.81 20.35
N LYS A 166 -18.19 -15.61 19.81
CA LYS A 166 -18.01 -17.05 19.64
C LYS A 166 -18.04 -17.45 18.16
N GLY A 167 -17.07 -18.26 17.72
CA GLY A 167 -17.04 -18.85 16.37
C GLY A 167 -16.36 -17.97 15.31
N SER A 168 -16.63 -18.25 14.03
CA SER A 168 -16.21 -17.42 12.89
C SER A 168 -17.25 -16.34 12.57
N VAL A 169 -16.85 -15.30 11.82
CA VAL A 169 -17.74 -14.22 11.38
C VAL A 169 -17.72 -14.14 9.86
N ALA A 170 -18.90 -13.94 9.26
CA ALA A 170 -19.05 -13.46 7.90
C ALA A 170 -19.55 -12.01 7.96
N TYR A 171 -18.99 -11.14 7.13
CA TYR A 171 -19.32 -9.73 7.09
C TYR A 171 -19.62 -9.29 5.66
N VAL A 172 -20.64 -8.46 5.51
CA VAL A 172 -20.99 -7.79 4.26
C VAL A 172 -21.03 -6.29 4.54
N SER A 173 -20.14 -5.54 3.90
CA SER A 173 -20.04 -4.10 4.03
C SER A 173 -21.19 -3.38 3.33
N GLN A 174 -21.47 -2.15 3.76
CA GLN A 174 -22.48 -1.31 3.12
C GLN A 174 -22.12 -0.94 1.67
N GLN A 175 -20.84 -0.72 1.40
CA GLN A 175 -20.31 -0.59 0.05
C GLN A 175 -19.71 -1.93 -0.35
N ALA A 176 -20.22 -2.53 -1.42
CA ALA A 176 -19.72 -3.80 -1.92
C ALA A 176 -18.27 -3.64 -2.39
N TRP A 177 -17.45 -4.65 -2.09
CA TRP A 177 -16.08 -4.76 -2.58
C TRP A 177 -15.95 -6.05 -3.39
N ILE A 178 -15.53 -5.92 -4.65
CA ILE A 178 -15.42 -7.01 -5.61
C ILE A 178 -13.98 -7.08 -6.11
N GLN A 179 -13.37 -8.26 -6.06
CA GLN A 179 -12.02 -8.51 -6.55
C GLN A 179 -12.00 -8.56 -8.08
N ASN A 180 -10.88 -8.10 -8.66
CA ASN A 180 -10.59 -8.29 -10.08
C ASN A 180 -10.27 -9.77 -10.34
N ALA A 181 -11.30 -10.57 -10.56
CA ALA A 181 -11.24 -12.03 -10.69
C ALA A 181 -12.52 -12.55 -11.39
N LEU A 182 -12.63 -13.86 -11.60
CA LEU A 182 -13.88 -14.45 -12.12
C LEU A 182 -15.03 -14.21 -11.12
N PHE A 183 -16.26 -14.09 -11.62
CA PHE A 183 -17.46 -14.00 -10.77
C PHE A 183 -17.54 -15.19 -9.81
N GLN A 184 -17.32 -16.41 -10.31
CA GLN A 184 -17.23 -17.62 -9.49
C GLN A 184 -16.16 -17.52 -8.40
N GLU A 185 -14.99 -16.97 -8.70
CA GLU A 185 -13.88 -16.84 -7.73
C GLU A 185 -14.19 -15.82 -6.63
N ASN A 186 -14.91 -14.74 -6.97
CA ASN A 186 -15.42 -13.78 -6.00
C ASN A 186 -16.39 -14.43 -5.00
N ILE A 187 -17.26 -15.35 -5.46
CA ILE A 187 -18.18 -16.09 -4.59
C ILE A 187 -17.45 -17.15 -3.76
N LEU A 188 -16.57 -17.93 -4.39
CA LEU A 188 -15.84 -19.00 -3.69
C LEU A 188 -14.85 -18.46 -2.67
N PHE A 189 -14.28 -17.28 -2.92
CA PHE A 189 -13.39 -16.57 -2.01
C PHE A 189 -12.24 -17.44 -1.47
N GLY A 190 -11.61 -18.21 -2.37
CA GLY A 190 -10.50 -19.12 -2.06
C GLY A 190 -10.90 -20.51 -1.54
N GLN A 191 -12.19 -20.80 -1.37
CA GLN A 191 -12.68 -22.13 -1.00
C GLN A 191 -12.82 -23.06 -2.22
N SER A 192 -12.75 -24.37 -1.98
CA SER A 192 -12.98 -25.38 -3.02
C SER A 192 -14.43 -25.39 -3.49
N MET A 193 -14.65 -25.52 -4.79
CA MET A 193 -16.00 -25.58 -5.38
C MET A 193 -16.77 -26.82 -4.93
N ASN A 194 -17.89 -26.61 -4.24
CA ASN A 194 -18.95 -27.60 -4.07
C ASN A 194 -20.13 -27.20 -4.95
N LYS A 195 -20.25 -27.85 -6.11
CA LYS A 195 -21.20 -27.49 -7.16
C LYS A 195 -22.65 -27.43 -6.66
N THR A 196 -23.09 -28.42 -5.88
CA THR A 196 -24.47 -28.47 -5.36
C THR A 196 -24.75 -27.34 -4.37
N PHE A 197 -23.79 -26.99 -3.51
CA PHE A 197 -23.96 -25.87 -2.59
C PHE A 197 -23.91 -24.52 -3.33
N TYR A 198 -22.99 -24.38 -4.27
CA TYR A 198 -22.86 -23.18 -5.09
C TYR A 198 -24.12 -22.88 -5.90
N GLU A 199 -24.67 -23.86 -6.61
CA GLU A 199 -25.93 -23.72 -7.36
C GLU A 199 -27.09 -23.31 -6.44
N ARG A 200 -27.19 -23.90 -5.24
CA ARG A 200 -28.20 -23.51 -4.24
C ARG A 200 -28.02 -22.07 -3.74
N VAL A 201 -26.79 -21.59 -3.60
CA VAL A 201 -26.50 -20.21 -3.21
C VAL A 201 -26.89 -19.24 -4.33
N LEU A 202 -26.55 -19.57 -5.59
CA LEU A 202 -26.95 -18.76 -6.76
C LEU A 202 -28.47 -18.65 -6.88
N GLU A 203 -29.19 -19.76 -6.68
CA GLU A 203 -30.65 -19.79 -6.68
C GLU A 203 -31.23 -18.96 -5.52
N ALA A 204 -30.73 -19.16 -4.29
CA ALA A 204 -31.22 -18.45 -3.10
C ALA A 204 -30.96 -16.94 -3.14
N CYS A 205 -29.86 -16.52 -3.78
CA CYS A 205 -29.54 -15.12 -4.02
C CYS A 205 -30.18 -14.55 -5.29
N ALA A 206 -30.94 -15.36 -6.05
CA ALA A 206 -31.58 -14.99 -7.29
C ALA A 206 -30.63 -14.43 -8.36
N LEU A 207 -29.38 -14.92 -8.40
CA LEU A 207 -28.33 -14.44 -9.31
C LEU A 207 -28.43 -15.02 -10.73
N GLN A 208 -29.29 -16.02 -10.95
CA GLN A 208 -29.42 -16.68 -12.25
C GLN A 208 -29.73 -15.72 -13.41
N PRO A 209 -30.66 -14.75 -13.29
CA PRO A 209 -30.93 -13.80 -14.37
C PRO A 209 -29.74 -12.87 -14.65
N ASP A 210 -29.00 -12.48 -13.62
CA ASP A 210 -27.81 -11.62 -13.78
C ASP A 210 -26.69 -12.36 -14.51
N LEU A 211 -26.48 -13.64 -14.19
CA LEU A 211 -25.50 -14.49 -14.87
C LEU A 211 -25.83 -14.69 -16.36
N GLU A 212 -27.10 -14.75 -16.74
CA GLU A 212 -27.51 -14.86 -18.15
C GLU A 212 -27.20 -13.60 -18.97
N LEU A 213 -27.06 -12.44 -18.32
CA LEU A 213 -26.66 -11.19 -18.95
C LEU A 213 -25.13 -11.08 -19.15
N LEU A 214 -24.35 -11.89 -18.45
CA LEU A 214 -22.90 -11.90 -18.55
C LEU A 214 -22.43 -12.71 -19.79
N PRO A 215 -21.45 -12.22 -20.58
CA PRO A 215 -20.98 -12.90 -21.79
C PRO A 215 -20.55 -14.36 -21.60
N HIS A 216 -20.01 -14.69 -20.43
CA HIS A 216 -19.52 -16.02 -20.08
C HIS A 216 -20.14 -16.56 -18.78
N GLY A 217 -21.32 -16.05 -18.39
CA GLY A 217 -21.95 -16.42 -17.13
C GLY A 217 -21.02 -16.15 -15.95
N ASP A 218 -20.89 -17.13 -15.06
CA ASP A 218 -20.05 -17.04 -13.86
C ASP A 218 -18.53 -17.15 -14.13
N GLN A 219 -18.14 -17.45 -15.37
CA GLN A 219 -16.75 -17.40 -15.87
C GLN A 219 -16.39 -16.03 -16.43
N THR A 220 -17.21 -15.01 -16.21
CA THR A 220 -16.91 -13.64 -16.62
C THR A 220 -16.01 -12.98 -15.58
N GLU A 221 -14.94 -12.32 -16.03
CA GLU A 221 -14.13 -11.46 -15.17
C GLU A 221 -14.92 -10.24 -14.73
N ILE A 222 -14.93 -9.95 -13.42
CA ILE A 222 -15.59 -8.79 -12.82
C ILE A 222 -14.58 -8.01 -11.96
N GLY A 223 -14.89 -6.75 -11.64
CA GLY A 223 -14.08 -5.88 -10.79
C GLY A 223 -13.82 -4.49 -11.41
N GLU A 224 -13.15 -3.63 -10.66
CA GLU A 224 -12.92 -2.21 -11.01
C GLU A 224 -12.18 -1.99 -12.34
N ARG A 225 -11.42 -2.97 -12.83
CA ARG A 225 -10.67 -2.87 -14.08
C ARG A 225 -11.45 -3.30 -15.32
N VAL A 226 -12.64 -3.87 -15.15
CA VAL A 226 -13.52 -4.29 -16.24
C VAL A 226 -14.28 -3.06 -16.73
N ARG A 227 -14.14 -2.73 -18.03
CA ARG A 227 -14.54 -1.44 -18.63
C ARG A 227 -16.05 -1.18 -18.68
N ASP A 228 -16.89 -2.16 -18.34
CA ASP A 228 -18.33 -2.00 -18.40
C ASP A 228 -18.92 -1.75 -17.02
N THR A 229 -19.21 -0.47 -16.76
CA THR A 229 -19.86 0.08 -15.57
C THR A 229 -21.29 -0.42 -15.32
N SER A 230 -21.81 -1.30 -16.16
CA SER A 230 -23.11 -1.97 -15.98
C SER A 230 -23.04 -3.19 -15.05
N TYR A 231 -21.84 -3.71 -14.75
CA TYR A 231 -21.65 -4.92 -13.95
C TYR A 231 -21.44 -4.66 -12.44
N THR A 232 -21.49 -3.40 -12.01
CA THR A 232 -21.27 -2.99 -10.61
C THR A 232 -22.54 -3.04 -9.73
N GLN A 233 -23.66 -3.57 -10.25
CA GLN A 233 -24.94 -3.64 -9.52
C GLN A 233 -25.33 -5.05 -9.04
N VAL A 234 -24.43 -6.04 -9.17
CA VAL A 234 -24.64 -7.37 -8.59
C VAL A 234 -24.09 -7.43 -7.17
#